data_AF-D5GDR1-F1
#
_entry.id   AF-D5GDR1-F1
#
_cell.length_a   1.000
_cell.length_b   1.000
_cell.length_c   1.000
_cell.angle_alpha   90.00
_cell.angle_beta   90.00
_cell.angle_gamma   90.00
#
_symmetry.space_group_name_H-M   'P 1'
#
loop_
_entity.id
_entity.type
_entity.pdbx_description
1 polymer ?
#
loop_
_entity_poly.entity_id
_entity_poly.type
_entity_poly.pdbx_seq_one_letter_code
_entity_poly.pdbx_strand_id
1 'polypeptide(L)'
;MNRLRFDFSASKIPPTSSGLAVNFLPLTSCPPLHLAILLAKDSPGEFECHGDLKLRGGNDVRMAKKKLRMAAYEITSPVKLVGFLISRRCFRLEEEWVADSLSSRDDGVMRSVAKVHILRTQKTVGGNNSWLYIQRREASRDVRGIWDIASEAVEDYFGEIAPVTKRHVAVLILDAKGDLRFGDLMNRSAFSNGMGLCGSRSLYALPSCLEEVVSAFSDCSRPGDAIENSDSSESGSSWEIATSVMKNMVEAFISPQPPTQPRDLQHINRTFLMKEPYSFRTKSPGLRFCVPKNESNWPRVDCLRFRYHPCFRIPTDPVPPALPDNPQVYAVESGIVAGAQSGIVLVEIYTDGVYRGHREFTNKPEREVLLLEHDLRWSLPDGHRTVPLKLKIYSAGQGKTVVEDFSTVKSSKVQLPNGYGVAFRSSSLGGPKAEGSRPQQLILHTVTPGRVLTSIRVFHNSALGGLEFMYEDSSTQLFGRRGSSESQEKVEVSDFPLDTRKGESLLGFCVRSGAQVEGIEILTSFGRRSPMFGNPHGGGASNTLIPPRGRSIAGVSGSYAQCVDGFSILYK
;
A
#
# COMPACT_ATOMS: atom_id res chain seq x y z
N MET A 1 28.44 -19.02 -10.73
CA MET A 1 28.30 -17.96 -11.74
C MET A 1 27.29 -18.46 -12.77
N ASN A 2 26.13 -17.82 -12.92
CA ASN A 2 25.08 -18.33 -13.80
C ASN A 2 25.40 -17.91 -15.24
N ARG A 3 26.10 -18.77 -15.99
CA ARG A 3 26.47 -18.53 -17.39
C ARG A 3 25.55 -19.35 -18.29
N LEU A 4 24.71 -18.67 -19.04
CA LEU A 4 23.89 -19.27 -20.09
C LEU A 4 24.71 -19.30 -21.38
N ARG A 5 24.70 -20.44 -22.08
CA ARG A 5 25.30 -20.61 -23.39
C ARG A 5 24.20 -20.86 -24.40
N PHE A 6 24.19 -20.09 -25.47
CA PHE A 6 23.27 -20.22 -26.58
C PHE A 6 24.05 -20.74 -27.78
N ASP A 7 23.72 -21.94 -28.23
CA ASP A 7 24.33 -22.57 -29.39
C ASP A 7 23.31 -22.58 -30.54
N PHE A 8 23.71 -22.05 -31.68
CA PHE A 8 22.93 -22.07 -32.91
C PHE A 8 23.65 -22.92 -33.96
N SER A 9 22.95 -23.91 -34.50
CA SER A 9 23.44 -24.76 -35.59
C SER A 9 22.38 -24.91 -36.68
N ALA A 10 22.74 -24.70 -37.94
CA ALA A 10 21.87 -24.95 -39.09
C ALA A 10 22.66 -25.55 -40.26
N SER A 11 22.00 -26.30 -41.14
CA SER A 11 22.63 -27.10 -42.21
C SER A 11 23.46 -26.30 -43.23
N LYS A 12 23.35 -24.96 -43.24
CA LYS A 12 24.08 -24.05 -44.13
C LYS A 12 24.73 -22.86 -43.40
N ILE A 13 24.75 -22.87 -42.07
CA ILE A 13 25.30 -21.77 -41.26
C ILE A 13 26.30 -22.40 -40.27
N PRO A 14 27.56 -21.91 -40.21
CA PRO A 14 28.53 -22.43 -39.25
C PRO A 14 27.99 -22.29 -37.82
N PRO A 15 28.23 -23.28 -36.95
CA PRO A 15 27.73 -23.25 -35.59
C PRO A 15 28.26 -22.01 -34.87
N THR A 16 27.36 -21.23 -34.29
CA THR A 16 27.69 -20.01 -33.56
C THR A 16 27.28 -20.17 -32.10
N SER A 17 28.18 -19.84 -31.19
CA SER A 17 27.91 -19.84 -29.75
C SER A 17 27.97 -18.42 -29.20
N SER A 18 27.01 -18.05 -28.35
CA SER A 18 27.07 -16.84 -27.54
C SER A 18 26.85 -17.16 -26.06
N GLY A 19 27.38 -16.32 -25.19
CA GLY A 19 27.28 -16.50 -23.73
C GLY A 19 26.65 -15.29 -23.05
N LEU A 20 25.80 -15.54 -22.06
CA LEU A 20 25.23 -14.52 -21.18
C LEU A 20 25.55 -14.87 -19.73
N ALA A 21 26.26 -13.97 -19.04
CA ALA A 21 26.45 -14.08 -17.60
C ALA A 21 25.33 -13.33 -16.88
N VAL A 22 24.57 -14.04 -16.05
CA VAL A 22 23.51 -13.46 -15.22
C VAL A 22 24.04 -13.30 -13.81
N ASN A 23 24.11 -12.05 -13.35
CA ASN A 23 24.45 -11.70 -11.98
C ASN A 23 23.19 -11.24 -11.27
N PHE A 24 22.82 -11.95 -10.19
CA PHE A 24 21.70 -11.58 -9.34
C PHE A 24 22.22 -10.79 -8.14
N LEU A 25 21.70 -9.57 -7.94
CA LEU A 25 21.98 -8.76 -6.76
C LEU A 25 20.81 -8.92 -5.78
N PRO A 26 20.99 -9.60 -4.63
CA PRO A 26 19.93 -9.74 -3.66
C PRO A 26 19.65 -8.38 -3.00
N LEU A 27 18.40 -7.92 -3.06
CA LEU A 27 17.95 -6.68 -2.42
C LEU A 27 17.67 -6.90 -0.93
N THR A 28 18.67 -7.30 -0.14
CA THR A 28 18.55 -7.59 1.31
C THR A 28 18.06 -6.42 2.15
N SER A 29 18.26 -5.19 1.68
CA SER A 29 17.79 -3.98 2.36
C SER A 29 16.29 -3.70 2.20
N CYS A 30 15.60 -4.46 1.34
CA CYS A 30 14.18 -4.30 1.07
C CYS A 30 13.39 -5.36 1.85
N PRO A 31 12.19 -5.03 2.38
CA PRO A 31 11.37 -6.02 3.06
C PRO A 31 10.98 -7.15 2.09
N PRO A 32 11.06 -8.42 2.50
CA PRO A 32 10.64 -9.54 1.67
C PRO A 32 9.12 -9.72 1.70
N LEU A 33 8.60 -10.41 0.68
CA LEU A 33 7.31 -11.08 0.76
C LEU A 33 7.51 -12.45 1.44
N HIS A 34 6.81 -12.68 2.55
CA HIS A 34 6.77 -13.95 3.25
C HIS A 34 5.71 -14.86 2.63
N LEU A 35 6.03 -16.12 2.38
CA LEU A 35 5.08 -17.11 1.86
C LEU A 35 4.63 -18.02 3.01
N ALA A 36 3.33 -18.23 3.16
CA ALA A 36 2.80 -19.08 4.20
C ALA A 36 1.69 -20.02 3.70
N ILE A 37 1.64 -21.22 4.25
CA ILE A 37 0.54 -22.17 4.07
C ILE A 37 -0.15 -22.29 5.42
N LEU A 38 -1.44 -21.93 5.45
CA LEU A 38 -2.27 -22.03 6.63
C LEU A 38 -3.06 -23.34 6.63
N LEU A 39 -2.96 -24.05 7.74
CA LEU A 39 -3.63 -25.29 8.04
C LEU A 39 -4.46 -25.14 9.31
N ALA A 40 -5.60 -25.78 9.35
CA ALA A 40 -6.28 -26.04 10.60
C ALA A 40 -5.43 -26.97 11.48
N LYS A 41 -5.61 -26.86 12.80
CA LYS A 41 -4.89 -27.67 13.79
C LYS A 41 -4.84 -29.16 13.44
N ASP A 42 -5.99 -29.71 13.08
CA ASP A 42 -6.26 -31.12 12.76
C ASP A 42 -6.39 -31.38 11.25
N SER A 43 -5.92 -30.46 10.42
CA SER A 43 -5.91 -30.66 8.97
C SER A 43 -5.04 -31.87 8.60
N PRO A 44 -5.52 -32.74 7.69
CA PRO A 44 -4.71 -33.82 7.12
C PRO A 44 -3.53 -33.27 6.29
N GLY A 45 -3.55 -31.98 5.95
CA GLY A 45 -2.49 -31.36 5.16
C GLY A 45 -2.58 -31.74 3.68
N GLU A 46 -3.80 -31.93 3.18
CA GLU A 46 -4.07 -32.29 1.80
C GLU A 46 -4.93 -31.23 1.12
N PHE A 47 -4.54 -30.79 -0.07
CA PHE A 47 -5.39 -29.96 -0.92
C PHE A 47 -6.22 -30.82 -1.89
N GLU A 48 -7.25 -30.23 -2.47
CA GLU A 48 -8.14 -30.92 -3.40
C GLU A 48 -7.41 -31.26 -4.71
N CYS A 49 -7.41 -32.53 -5.09
CA CYS A 49 -6.80 -33.04 -6.31
C CYS A 49 -7.52 -34.33 -6.74
N HIS A 50 -7.83 -34.46 -8.03
CA HIS A 50 -8.70 -35.53 -8.54
C HIS A 50 -7.94 -36.55 -9.39
N GLY A 51 -8.39 -37.81 -9.32
CA GLY A 51 -8.01 -38.90 -10.23
C GLY A 51 -6.51 -39.10 -10.40
N ASP A 52 -6.08 -39.23 -11.65
CA ASP A 52 -4.70 -39.51 -12.04
C ASP A 52 -3.69 -38.44 -11.58
N LEU A 53 -4.12 -37.19 -11.39
CA LEU A 53 -3.25 -36.11 -10.93
C LEU A 53 -2.80 -36.33 -9.48
N LYS A 54 -3.70 -36.84 -8.63
CA LYS A 54 -3.37 -37.19 -7.24
C LYS A 54 -2.36 -38.35 -7.21
N LEU A 55 -2.51 -39.33 -8.11
CA LEU A 55 -1.60 -40.48 -8.21
C LEU A 55 -0.21 -40.09 -8.74
N ARG A 56 -0.14 -39.17 -9.70
CA ARG A 56 1.13 -38.76 -10.34
C ARG A 56 1.90 -37.71 -9.54
N GLY A 57 1.20 -36.72 -8.98
CA GLY A 57 1.82 -35.55 -8.33
C GLY A 57 1.68 -35.52 -6.81
N GLY A 58 0.73 -36.26 -6.24
CA GLY A 58 0.37 -36.13 -4.83
C GLY A 58 -0.32 -34.80 -4.51
N ASN A 59 -0.89 -34.71 -3.31
CA ASN A 59 -1.66 -33.57 -2.85
C ASN A 59 -1.34 -33.14 -1.41
N ASP A 60 -0.19 -33.54 -0.89
CA ASP A 60 0.22 -33.25 0.49
C ASP A 60 0.77 -31.81 0.64
N VAL A 61 0.99 -31.39 1.90
CA VAL A 61 1.59 -30.08 2.24
C VAL A 61 2.95 -29.88 1.57
N ARG A 62 3.72 -30.95 1.35
CA ARG A 62 5.03 -30.86 0.70
C ARG A 62 4.88 -30.46 -0.76
N MET A 63 3.94 -31.08 -1.47
CA MET A 63 3.61 -30.71 -2.84
C MET A 63 3.03 -29.30 -2.92
N ALA A 64 2.15 -28.92 -1.99
CA ALA A 64 1.64 -27.55 -1.90
C ALA A 64 2.76 -26.53 -1.69
N LYS A 65 3.76 -26.84 -0.83
CA LYS A 65 4.96 -26.02 -0.62
C LYS A 65 5.78 -25.87 -1.92
N LYS A 66 5.96 -26.94 -2.70
CA LYS A 66 6.66 -26.88 -4.00
C LYS A 66 5.92 -25.98 -5.00
N LYS A 67 4.62 -26.21 -5.20
CA LYS A 67 3.78 -25.44 -6.14
C LYS A 67 3.66 -23.97 -5.75
N LEU A 68 3.43 -23.66 -4.47
CA LEU A 68 3.39 -22.26 -4.00
C LEU A 68 4.73 -21.55 -4.20
N ARG A 69 5.84 -22.24 -3.92
CA ARG A 69 7.18 -21.71 -4.15
C ARG A 69 7.43 -21.44 -5.63
N MET A 70 7.12 -22.38 -6.51
CA MET A 70 7.26 -22.22 -7.96
C MET A 70 6.42 -21.04 -8.46
N ALA A 71 5.15 -20.97 -8.06
CA ALA A 71 4.25 -19.87 -8.39
C ALA A 71 4.77 -18.52 -7.89
N ALA A 72 5.35 -18.46 -6.69
CA ALA A 72 5.94 -17.22 -6.19
C ALA A 72 7.09 -16.74 -7.09
N TYR A 73 7.96 -17.63 -7.56
CA TYR A 73 8.99 -17.27 -8.53
C TYR A 73 8.43 -16.85 -9.89
N GLU A 74 7.38 -17.51 -10.38
CA GLU A 74 6.70 -17.12 -11.62
C GLU A 74 6.09 -15.72 -11.51
N ILE A 75 5.54 -15.36 -10.35
CA ILE A 75 4.98 -14.03 -10.08
C ILE A 75 6.08 -12.97 -9.90
N THR A 76 7.27 -13.36 -9.43
CA THR A 76 8.47 -12.48 -9.41
C THR A 76 9.09 -12.29 -10.78
N SER A 77 8.95 -13.28 -11.67
CA SER A 77 9.31 -13.14 -13.07
C SER A 77 8.42 -12.02 -13.61
N PRO A 78 9.00 -10.96 -14.17
CA PRO A 78 8.34 -9.68 -14.30
C PRO A 78 7.03 -9.84 -15.09
N VAL A 79 5.89 -9.87 -14.40
CA VAL A 79 4.64 -9.33 -14.93
C VAL A 79 5.03 -7.92 -15.36
N LYS A 80 5.31 -7.73 -16.66
CA LYS A 80 6.26 -6.72 -17.15
C LYS A 80 5.87 -5.31 -16.69
N LEU A 81 6.48 -4.85 -15.60
CA LEU A 81 6.72 -3.43 -15.29
C LEU A 81 7.63 -2.76 -16.36
N VAL A 82 8.11 -3.54 -17.33
CA VAL A 82 9.10 -3.20 -18.36
C VAL A 82 8.48 -2.46 -19.57
N GLY A 83 7.21 -2.08 -19.52
CA GLY A 83 6.61 -1.21 -20.55
C GLY A 83 6.80 0.30 -20.32
N PHE A 84 7.19 0.71 -19.10
CA PHE A 84 6.77 2.03 -18.59
C PHE A 84 7.89 2.88 -17.94
N LEU A 85 9.14 2.76 -18.37
CA LEU A 85 10.25 3.62 -17.87
C LEU A 85 10.49 3.52 -16.35
N ILE A 86 9.98 2.47 -15.72
CA ILE A 86 10.30 2.13 -14.33
C ILE A 86 11.42 1.10 -14.44
N SER A 87 12.56 1.40 -13.81
CA SER A 87 13.81 0.62 -13.82
C SER A 87 13.59 -0.89 -13.59
N ARG A 88 14.65 -1.71 -13.76
CA ARG A 88 14.67 -3.16 -13.49
C ARG A 88 14.43 -3.47 -12.00
N ARG A 89 13.19 -3.32 -11.54
CA ARG A 89 12.74 -3.50 -10.15
C ARG A 89 11.97 -4.80 -10.03
N CYS A 90 12.23 -5.54 -8.96
CA CYS A 90 11.44 -6.68 -8.54
C CYS A 90 11.44 -6.72 -7.01
N PHE A 91 10.42 -7.35 -6.44
CA PHE A 91 10.39 -7.63 -5.01
C PHE A 91 11.18 -8.89 -4.69
N ARG A 92 11.61 -8.98 -3.44
CA ARG A 92 12.33 -10.14 -2.92
C ARG A 92 11.38 -11.07 -2.16
N LEU A 93 11.67 -12.37 -2.18
CA LEU A 93 11.09 -13.37 -1.28
C LEU A 93 12.01 -13.59 -0.06
N GLU A 94 11.47 -13.99 1.09
CA GLU A 94 12.31 -14.54 2.17
C GLU A 94 12.93 -15.85 1.66
N GLU A 95 14.22 -16.05 1.87
CA GLU A 95 14.95 -17.22 1.37
C GLU A 95 15.48 -18.07 2.52
N GLU A 96 15.52 -19.38 2.31
CA GLU A 96 16.13 -20.37 3.19
C GLU A 96 17.12 -21.24 2.39
N TRP A 97 18.19 -21.72 3.05
CA TRP A 97 19.16 -22.63 2.43
C TRP A 97 18.69 -24.08 2.61
N VAL A 98 18.09 -24.66 1.57
CA VAL A 98 17.52 -26.01 1.59
C VAL A 98 17.74 -26.74 0.27
N ALA A 99 17.40 -28.02 0.21
CA ALA A 99 17.40 -28.78 -1.04
C ALA A 99 16.45 -28.13 -2.06
N ASP A 100 16.93 -27.96 -3.29
CA ASP A 100 16.20 -27.31 -4.35
C ASP A 100 14.91 -28.08 -4.66
N SER A 101 13.83 -27.34 -4.85
CA SER A 101 12.55 -27.89 -5.28
C SER A 101 12.05 -27.24 -6.57
N LEU A 102 12.84 -26.36 -7.18
CA LEU A 102 12.48 -25.61 -8.38
C LEU A 102 12.88 -26.35 -9.66
N SER A 103 13.77 -27.33 -9.58
CA SER A 103 14.09 -28.20 -10.71
C SER A 103 13.93 -29.66 -10.30
N SER A 104 13.28 -30.42 -11.18
CA SER A 104 13.21 -31.88 -11.09
C SER A 104 14.55 -32.58 -11.38
N ARG A 105 15.52 -31.85 -11.95
CA ARG A 105 16.84 -32.38 -12.34
C ARG A 105 17.89 -32.25 -11.25
N ASP A 106 17.69 -31.32 -10.33
CA ASP A 106 18.64 -30.93 -9.29
C ASP A 106 18.21 -31.48 -7.90
N ASP A 107 17.66 -32.69 -7.87
CA ASP A 107 17.19 -33.29 -6.61
C ASP A 107 18.33 -33.42 -5.60
N GLY A 108 18.09 -32.97 -4.37
CA GLY A 108 19.09 -32.94 -3.29
C GLY A 108 20.16 -31.84 -3.39
N VAL A 109 20.18 -31.02 -4.45
CA VAL A 109 21.14 -29.91 -4.56
C VAL A 109 20.73 -28.77 -3.64
N MET A 110 21.61 -28.37 -2.72
CA MET A 110 21.32 -27.27 -1.79
C MET A 110 21.43 -25.90 -2.49
N ARG A 111 20.40 -25.07 -2.35
CA ARG A 111 20.33 -23.70 -2.91
C ARG A 111 19.59 -22.75 -1.96
N SER A 112 19.80 -21.45 -2.15
CA SER A 112 18.94 -20.42 -1.55
C SER A 112 17.63 -20.40 -2.33
N VAL A 113 16.53 -20.81 -1.69
CA VAL A 113 15.19 -20.83 -2.31
C VAL A 113 14.18 -20.16 -1.39
N ALA A 114 13.05 -19.72 -1.96
CA ALA A 114 12.03 -19.03 -1.18
C ALA A 114 11.49 -19.90 -0.04
N LYS A 115 11.49 -19.34 1.16
CA LYS A 115 10.99 -19.96 2.37
C LYS A 115 9.46 -19.94 2.37
N VAL A 116 8.88 -21.11 2.65
CA VAL A 116 7.44 -21.26 2.82
C VAL A 116 7.19 -21.74 4.25
N HIS A 117 6.52 -20.88 5.02
CA HIS A 117 6.14 -21.13 6.40
C HIS A 117 4.88 -21.99 6.48
N ILE A 118 4.85 -22.93 7.40
CA ILE A 118 3.65 -23.73 7.67
C ILE A 118 3.04 -23.22 8.98
N LEU A 119 1.84 -22.64 8.88
CA LEU A 119 1.08 -22.08 9.98
C LEU A 119 -0.02 -23.06 10.36
N ARG A 120 -0.24 -23.28 11.66
CA ARG A 120 -1.38 -24.05 12.17
C ARG A 120 -2.24 -23.19 13.07
N THR A 121 -3.54 -23.20 12.86
CA THR A 121 -4.49 -22.51 13.76
C THR A 121 -4.54 -23.20 15.12
N GLN A 122 -4.82 -22.44 16.18
CA GLN A 122 -5.05 -23.00 17.53
C GLN A 122 -6.53 -23.34 17.78
N LYS A 123 -7.44 -22.76 17.00
CA LYS A 123 -8.89 -22.91 17.16
C LYS A 123 -9.36 -24.33 16.85
N THR A 124 -9.70 -25.07 17.89
CA THR A 124 -10.53 -26.28 17.82
C THR A 124 -11.98 -25.90 18.11
N VAL A 125 -12.89 -26.13 17.16
CA VAL A 125 -14.31 -25.83 17.37
C VAL A 125 -15.03 -27.08 17.88
N GLY A 126 -15.13 -27.21 19.20
CA GLY A 126 -16.13 -28.04 19.90
C GLY A 126 -16.35 -29.45 19.34
N GLY A 127 -15.30 -30.28 19.28
CA GLY A 127 -15.39 -31.70 18.88
C GLY A 127 -15.57 -31.98 17.39
N ASN A 128 -15.69 -30.95 16.54
CA ASN A 128 -15.70 -31.08 15.08
C ASN A 128 -14.32 -30.76 14.50
N ASN A 129 -13.98 -31.42 13.39
CA ASN A 129 -12.75 -31.16 12.65
C ASN A 129 -12.61 -29.67 12.29
N SER A 130 -11.53 -29.04 12.71
CA SER A 130 -11.25 -27.60 12.61
C SER A 130 -11.06 -27.15 11.16
N TRP A 131 -10.63 -28.04 10.26
CA TRP A 131 -10.60 -27.74 8.81
C TRP A 131 -12.00 -27.53 8.21
N LEU A 132 -13.02 -28.22 8.75
CA LEU A 132 -14.41 -28.08 8.30
C LEU A 132 -14.97 -26.70 8.69
N TYR A 133 -14.41 -26.07 9.72
CA TYR A 133 -14.79 -24.72 10.13
C TYR A 133 -14.45 -23.67 9.08
N ILE A 134 -13.25 -23.75 8.48
CA ILE A 134 -12.84 -22.87 7.37
C ILE A 134 -13.79 -23.04 6.19
N GLN A 135 -14.13 -24.28 5.83
CA GLN A 135 -15.03 -24.58 4.72
C GLN A 135 -16.46 -24.10 4.97
N ARG A 136 -16.99 -24.21 6.19
CA ARG A 136 -18.31 -23.67 6.55
C ARG A 136 -18.34 -22.15 6.40
N ARG A 137 -17.29 -21.46 6.86
CA ARG A 137 -17.16 -19.99 6.73
C ARG A 137 -17.05 -19.57 5.28
N GLU A 138 -16.33 -20.34 4.46
CA GLU A 138 -16.28 -20.12 3.03
C GLU A 138 -17.65 -20.28 2.37
N ALA A 139 -18.39 -21.36 2.71
CA ALA A 139 -19.74 -21.60 2.21
C ALA A 139 -20.72 -20.49 2.63
N SER A 140 -20.60 -19.95 3.85
CA SER A 140 -21.39 -18.80 4.32
C SER A 140 -20.86 -17.44 3.88
N ARG A 141 -19.75 -17.41 3.11
CA ARG A 141 -19.06 -16.19 2.67
C ARG A 141 -18.69 -15.24 3.82
N ASP A 142 -18.30 -15.80 4.97
CA ASP A 142 -17.85 -15.06 6.16
C ASP A 142 -16.41 -14.54 5.95
N VAL A 143 -16.29 -13.46 5.17
CA VAL A 143 -15.02 -12.78 4.83
C VAL A 143 -14.23 -12.42 6.09
N ARG A 144 -14.90 -11.77 7.03
CA ARG A 144 -14.28 -11.27 8.26
C ARG A 144 -13.77 -12.44 9.09
N GLY A 145 -14.58 -13.48 9.25
CA GLY A 145 -14.17 -14.66 9.99
C GLY A 145 -12.95 -15.37 9.40
N ILE A 146 -12.85 -15.48 8.07
CA ILE A 146 -11.66 -16.09 7.42
C ILE A 146 -10.44 -15.20 7.60
N TRP A 147 -10.59 -13.88 7.45
CA TRP A 147 -9.52 -12.92 7.67
C TRP A 147 -8.98 -12.98 9.11
N ASP A 148 -9.87 -12.98 10.10
CA ASP A 148 -9.51 -12.99 11.52
C ASP A 148 -8.73 -14.27 11.88
N ILE A 149 -9.14 -15.43 11.35
CA ILE A 149 -8.41 -16.70 11.56
C ILE A 149 -6.98 -16.61 10.99
N ALA A 150 -6.82 -16.07 9.79
CA ALA A 150 -5.52 -15.97 9.16
C ALA A 150 -4.62 -14.92 9.85
N SER A 151 -5.19 -13.77 10.25
CA SER A 151 -4.46 -12.71 10.95
C SER A 151 -3.91 -13.22 12.28
N GLU A 152 -4.75 -13.89 13.08
CA GLU A 152 -4.37 -14.49 14.36
C GLU A 152 -3.24 -15.52 14.18
N ALA A 153 -3.36 -16.43 13.20
CA ALA A 153 -2.31 -17.43 12.96
C ALA A 153 -0.98 -16.83 12.48
N VAL A 154 -1.04 -15.74 11.70
CA VAL A 154 0.15 -15.00 11.25
C VAL A 154 0.80 -14.24 12.42
N GLU A 155 0.00 -13.59 13.26
CA GLU A 155 0.46 -12.87 14.45
C GLU A 155 1.09 -13.83 15.47
N ASP A 156 0.47 -14.98 15.73
CA ASP A 156 0.99 -16.02 16.62
C ASP A 156 2.37 -16.54 16.17
N TYR A 157 2.55 -16.76 14.87
CA TYR A 157 3.77 -17.38 14.34
C TYR A 157 4.92 -16.38 14.19
N PHE A 158 4.64 -15.19 13.67
CA PHE A 158 5.67 -14.20 13.39
C PHE A 158 5.83 -13.15 14.51
N GLY A 159 4.98 -13.20 15.53
CA GLY A 159 4.90 -12.23 16.62
C GLY A 159 4.23 -10.91 16.20
N GLU A 160 3.83 -10.14 17.21
CA GLU A 160 3.31 -8.78 17.05
C GLU A 160 4.32 -7.90 16.31
N ILE A 161 3.81 -7.15 15.33
CA ILE A 161 4.64 -6.28 14.51
C ILE A 161 4.72 -4.91 15.20
N ALA A 162 5.92 -4.36 15.34
CA ALA A 162 6.06 -2.97 15.74
C ALA A 162 5.26 -2.07 14.78
N PRO A 163 4.48 -1.08 15.27
CA PRO A 163 3.55 -0.29 14.45
C PRO A 163 4.14 0.36 13.19
N VAL A 164 5.47 0.52 13.17
CA VAL A 164 6.26 1.20 12.14
C VAL A 164 6.64 0.26 10.98
N THR A 165 6.76 -1.04 11.22
CA THR A 165 7.16 -2.01 10.18
C THR A 165 5.94 -2.66 9.55
N LYS A 166 5.82 -2.62 8.22
CA LYS A 166 4.80 -3.43 7.52
C LYS A 166 5.41 -4.76 7.12
N ARG A 167 4.86 -5.86 7.65
CA ARG A 167 5.14 -7.22 7.17
C ARG A 167 4.23 -7.51 5.98
N HIS A 168 4.75 -8.19 4.96
CA HIS A 168 3.99 -8.60 3.78
C HIS A 168 3.92 -10.12 3.74
N VAL A 169 2.74 -10.69 3.96
CA VAL A 169 2.53 -12.15 4.04
C VAL A 169 1.51 -12.61 3.01
N ALA A 170 1.94 -13.46 2.08
CA ALA A 170 1.09 -14.17 1.14
C ALA A 170 0.70 -15.52 1.74
N VAL A 171 -0.59 -15.72 2.02
CA VAL A 171 -1.11 -16.89 2.72
C VAL A 171 -1.97 -17.73 1.77
N LEU A 172 -1.56 -18.98 1.58
CA LEU A 172 -2.35 -20.02 0.95
C LEU A 172 -3.12 -20.79 2.02
N ILE A 173 -4.44 -20.75 2.00
CA ILE A 173 -5.28 -21.52 2.92
C ILE A 173 -5.49 -22.91 2.33
N LEU A 174 -4.82 -23.91 2.90
CA LEU A 174 -4.81 -25.26 2.31
C LEU A 174 -6.16 -25.95 2.44
N ASP A 175 -6.90 -25.69 3.51
CA ASP A 175 -8.19 -26.37 3.79
C ASP A 175 -9.40 -25.76 3.07
N ALA A 176 -9.20 -24.68 2.31
CA ALA A 176 -10.27 -24.03 1.54
C ALA A 176 -10.68 -24.88 0.33
N LYS A 177 -11.99 -24.91 0.03
CA LYS A 177 -12.57 -25.60 -1.15
C LYS A 177 -12.92 -24.65 -2.29
N GLY A 178 -12.86 -23.35 -2.06
CA GLY A 178 -12.92 -22.31 -3.08
C GLY A 178 -11.59 -21.57 -3.21
N ASP A 179 -11.57 -20.62 -4.14
CA ASP A 179 -10.41 -19.75 -4.35
C ASP A 179 -10.38 -18.55 -3.38
N LEU A 180 -11.35 -18.45 -2.45
CA LEU A 180 -11.54 -17.36 -1.49
C LEU A 180 -11.72 -15.96 -2.13
N ARG A 181 -12.42 -15.93 -3.28
CA ARG A 181 -12.58 -14.76 -4.15
C ARG A 181 -13.92 -14.04 -3.95
N PHE A 182 -14.19 -13.52 -2.76
CA PHE A 182 -15.45 -12.80 -2.48
C PHE A 182 -15.27 -11.54 -1.65
N GLY A 183 -16.11 -10.54 -1.94
CA GLY A 183 -16.21 -9.28 -1.19
C GLY A 183 -14.87 -8.57 -1.00
N ASP A 184 -14.61 -8.16 0.24
CA ASP A 184 -13.44 -7.38 0.63
C ASP A 184 -12.10 -8.13 0.50
N LEU A 185 -12.09 -9.47 0.46
CA LEU A 185 -10.85 -10.24 0.32
C LEU A 185 -10.13 -9.94 -0.99
N MET A 186 -10.88 -9.76 -2.09
CA MET A 186 -10.29 -9.44 -3.40
C MET A 186 -9.62 -8.05 -3.44
N ASN A 187 -10.00 -7.16 -2.51
CA ASN A 187 -9.46 -5.81 -2.42
C ASN A 187 -8.26 -5.73 -1.46
N ARG A 188 -7.84 -6.85 -0.86
CA ARG A 188 -6.73 -6.93 0.08
C ARG A 188 -5.63 -7.81 -0.50
N SER A 189 -4.43 -7.26 -0.55
CA SER A 189 -3.24 -8.02 -0.89
C SER A 189 -2.16 -7.91 0.17
N ALA A 190 -1.15 -8.78 0.08
CA ALA A 190 0.02 -8.66 0.95
C ALA A 190 0.72 -7.30 0.77
N PHE A 191 0.78 -6.73 -0.44
CA PHE A 191 1.42 -5.43 -0.68
C PHE A 191 0.55 -4.22 -0.32
N SER A 192 -0.78 -4.31 -0.43
CA SER A 192 -1.65 -3.19 -0.07
C SER A 192 -1.98 -3.16 1.42
N ASN A 193 -2.14 -4.32 2.06
CA ASN A 193 -2.70 -4.47 3.40
C ASN A 193 -1.82 -5.29 4.37
N GLY A 194 -0.66 -5.76 3.93
CA GLY A 194 0.26 -6.55 4.76
C GLY A 194 -0.05 -8.06 4.77
N MET A 195 -1.27 -8.47 4.46
CA MET A 195 -1.65 -9.87 4.31
C MET A 195 -2.56 -10.06 3.09
N GLY A 196 -2.32 -11.14 2.35
CA GLY A 196 -3.11 -11.56 1.18
C GLY A 196 -3.50 -13.02 1.27
N LEU A 197 -4.75 -13.36 0.94
CA LEU A 197 -5.29 -14.72 1.09
C LEU A 197 -5.67 -15.32 -0.26
N CYS A 198 -5.31 -16.58 -0.47
CA CYS A 198 -5.72 -17.38 -1.63
C CYS A 198 -6.07 -18.81 -1.19
N GLY A 199 -7.10 -19.41 -1.79
CA GLY A 199 -7.50 -20.80 -1.51
C GLY A 199 -6.69 -21.81 -2.34
N SER A 200 -6.68 -23.08 -1.89
CA SER A 200 -5.90 -24.15 -2.52
C SER A 200 -6.66 -24.97 -3.58
N ARG A 201 -7.96 -24.75 -3.79
CA ARG A 201 -8.85 -25.55 -4.67
C ARG A 201 -8.20 -25.95 -5.98
N SER A 202 -7.61 -24.96 -6.66
CA SER A 202 -7.10 -25.11 -8.02
C SER A 202 -5.57 -25.23 -8.06
N LEU A 203 -4.92 -25.42 -6.91
CA LEU A 203 -3.46 -25.52 -6.78
C LEU A 203 -2.89 -26.68 -7.60
N TYR A 204 -3.65 -27.76 -7.79
CA TYR A 204 -3.21 -28.94 -8.55
C TYR A 204 -2.72 -28.59 -9.96
N ALA A 205 -3.31 -27.58 -10.61
CA ALA A 205 -3.01 -27.19 -11.98
C ALA A 205 -1.68 -26.43 -12.13
N LEU A 206 -1.13 -25.88 -11.04
CA LEU A 206 0.13 -25.13 -11.08
C LEU A 206 1.34 -26.06 -11.18
N PRO A 207 2.43 -25.65 -11.86
CA PRO A 207 3.65 -26.44 -11.93
C PRO A 207 4.31 -26.56 -10.55
N SER A 208 4.94 -27.71 -10.29
CA SER A 208 5.71 -27.94 -9.06
C SER A 208 7.19 -27.57 -9.20
N CYS A 209 7.68 -27.52 -10.43
CA CYS A 209 9.06 -27.18 -10.79
C CYS A 209 9.12 -26.51 -12.19
N LEU A 210 10.28 -25.96 -12.54
CA LEU A 210 10.53 -25.19 -13.75
C LEU A 210 10.28 -26.00 -15.03
N GLU A 211 10.59 -27.30 -15.04
CA GLU A 211 10.40 -28.15 -16.21
C GLU A 211 8.91 -28.38 -16.55
N GLU A 212 8.02 -28.22 -15.57
CA GLU A 212 6.57 -28.42 -15.73
C GLU A 212 5.83 -27.17 -16.23
N VAL A 213 6.46 -26.00 -16.22
CA VAL A 213 5.80 -24.71 -16.52
C VAL A 213 5.12 -24.73 -17.88
N VAL A 214 5.83 -25.14 -18.93
CA VAL A 214 5.28 -25.18 -20.29
C VAL A 214 4.13 -26.19 -20.39
N SER A 215 4.27 -27.37 -19.79
CA SER A 215 3.20 -28.38 -19.79
C SER A 215 1.96 -27.92 -19.04
N ALA A 216 2.11 -27.30 -17.85
CA ALA A 216 0.99 -26.83 -17.04
C ALA A 216 0.17 -25.77 -17.79
N PHE A 217 0.82 -24.82 -18.46
CA PHE A 217 0.15 -23.77 -19.22
C PHE A 217 -0.28 -24.18 -20.64
N SER A 218 0.06 -25.38 -21.12
CA SER A 218 -0.40 -25.90 -22.43
C SER A 218 -1.34 -27.10 -22.33
N ASP A 219 -1.65 -27.58 -21.12
CA ASP A 219 -2.49 -28.73 -20.90
C ASP A 219 -3.98 -28.44 -21.20
N CYS A 220 -4.45 -28.95 -22.33
CA CYS A 220 -5.84 -28.89 -22.78
C CYS A 220 -6.75 -29.95 -22.13
N SER A 221 -6.24 -30.78 -21.21
CA SER A 221 -7.05 -31.77 -20.50
C SER A 221 -8.17 -31.10 -19.70
N ARG A 222 -9.30 -31.80 -19.54
CA ARG A 222 -10.38 -31.35 -18.66
C ARG A 222 -10.26 -32.08 -17.33
N PRO A 223 -10.34 -31.37 -16.19
CA PRO A 223 -10.61 -32.05 -14.93
C PRO A 223 -11.95 -32.77 -15.10
N GLY A 224 -11.98 -34.09 -14.88
CA GLY A 224 -13.16 -34.92 -15.16
C GLY A 224 -14.41 -34.52 -14.36
N ASP A 225 -15.55 -35.14 -14.69
CA ASP A 225 -16.91 -34.86 -14.18
C ASP A 225 -17.10 -35.01 -12.65
N ALA A 226 -16.04 -35.25 -11.88
CA ALA A 226 -16.06 -35.38 -10.42
C ALA A 226 -16.14 -34.02 -9.68
N ILE A 227 -16.21 -32.89 -10.39
CA ILE A 227 -16.54 -31.58 -9.80
C ILE A 227 -18.07 -31.51 -9.65
N GLU A 228 -18.61 -32.30 -8.73
CA GLU A 228 -20.02 -32.17 -8.34
C GLU A 228 -20.23 -30.81 -7.65
N ASN A 229 -21.15 -30.02 -8.22
CA ASN A 229 -21.71 -28.77 -7.68
C ASN A 229 -20.82 -27.51 -7.70
N SER A 230 -20.84 -26.80 -8.82
CA SER A 230 -21.26 -25.38 -8.80
C SER A 230 -21.71 -24.94 -10.18
N ASP A 231 -22.87 -24.27 -10.25
CA ASP A 231 -23.44 -23.59 -11.41
C ASP A 231 -22.52 -22.50 -12.00
N SER A 232 -21.38 -22.90 -12.55
CA SER A 232 -20.51 -22.01 -13.29
C SER A 232 -20.16 -22.67 -14.61
N SER A 233 -20.55 -22.03 -15.70
CA SER A 233 -20.08 -22.25 -17.07
C SER A 233 -18.57 -22.01 -17.26
N GLU A 234 -17.77 -22.14 -16.19
CA GLU A 234 -16.36 -21.77 -16.06
C GLU A 234 -15.40 -22.97 -15.91
N SER A 235 -15.86 -24.21 -16.13
CA SER A 235 -14.98 -25.39 -16.20
C SER A 235 -14.14 -25.36 -17.48
N GLY A 236 -13.06 -24.57 -17.43
CA GLY A 236 -12.01 -24.54 -18.44
C GLY A 236 -11.11 -25.78 -18.38
N SER A 237 -10.26 -25.91 -19.38
CA SER A 237 -9.14 -26.86 -19.40
C SER A 237 -8.11 -26.57 -18.30
N SER A 238 -7.26 -27.55 -18.00
CA SER A 238 -6.21 -27.47 -16.97
C SER A 238 -5.34 -26.21 -17.09
N TRP A 239 -4.97 -25.80 -18.30
CA TRP A 239 -4.20 -24.58 -18.50
C TRP A 239 -4.99 -23.30 -18.18
N GLU A 240 -6.29 -23.26 -18.45
CA GLU A 240 -7.16 -22.13 -18.12
C GLU A 240 -7.30 -22.01 -16.60
N ILE A 241 -7.34 -23.15 -15.90
CA ILE A 241 -7.35 -23.22 -14.43
C ILE A 241 -6.01 -22.71 -13.88
N ALA A 242 -4.87 -23.21 -14.38
CA ALA A 242 -3.53 -22.75 -13.98
C ALA A 242 -3.39 -21.22 -14.16
N THR A 243 -3.87 -20.70 -15.28
CA THR A 243 -3.89 -19.26 -15.59
C THR A 243 -4.76 -18.47 -14.60
N SER A 244 -5.94 -19.00 -14.28
CA SER A 244 -6.88 -18.39 -13.33
C SER A 244 -6.28 -18.32 -11.91
N VAL A 245 -5.68 -19.42 -11.44
CA VAL A 245 -5.04 -19.47 -10.12
C VAL A 245 -3.87 -18.52 -10.04
N MET A 246 -3.03 -18.48 -11.07
CA MET A 246 -1.91 -17.55 -11.09
C MET A 246 -2.38 -16.10 -11.05
N LYS A 247 -3.43 -15.74 -11.82
CA LYS A 247 -4.07 -14.43 -11.71
C LYS A 247 -4.55 -14.15 -10.28
N ASN A 248 -5.22 -15.12 -9.64
CA ASN A 248 -5.74 -14.96 -8.29
C ASN A 248 -4.61 -14.73 -7.27
N MET A 249 -3.52 -15.47 -7.39
CA MET A 249 -2.31 -15.29 -6.57
C MET A 249 -1.65 -13.94 -6.83
N VAL A 250 -1.55 -13.48 -8.08
CA VAL A 250 -1.03 -12.15 -8.42
C VAL A 250 -1.84 -11.05 -7.74
N GLU A 251 -3.17 -11.13 -7.80
CA GLU A 251 -4.04 -10.14 -7.18
C GLU A 251 -3.98 -10.20 -5.65
N ALA A 252 -4.00 -11.40 -5.05
CA ALA A 252 -3.94 -11.58 -3.60
C ALA A 252 -2.56 -11.25 -3.02
N PHE A 253 -1.46 -11.48 -3.74
CA PHE A 253 -0.13 -11.34 -3.16
C PHE A 253 0.51 -9.99 -3.49
N ILE A 254 0.40 -9.52 -4.73
CA ILE A 254 1.22 -8.39 -5.20
C ILE A 254 0.42 -7.16 -5.65
N SER A 255 -0.91 -7.19 -5.65
CA SER A 255 -1.72 -6.03 -6.03
C SER A 255 -1.44 -4.80 -5.15
N PRO A 256 -1.04 -3.63 -5.68
CA PRO A 256 -0.65 -2.50 -4.85
C PRO A 256 -1.85 -1.74 -4.25
N GLN A 257 -3.06 -2.00 -4.76
CA GLN A 257 -4.31 -1.39 -4.33
C GLN A 257 -5.52 -2.18 -4.89
N PRO A 258 -6.75 -1.92 -4.41
CA PRO A 258 -7.95 -2.30 -5.15
C PRO A 258 -7.89 -1.77 -6.59
N PRO A 259 -8.23 -2.59 -7.60
CA PRO A 259 -8.08 -2.20 -9.00
C PRO A 259 -8.93 -0.96 -9.34
N THR A 260 -8.29 0.11 -9.79
CA THR A 260 -8.98 1.32 -10.29
C THR A 260 -9.43 1.15 -11.74
N GLN A 261 -8.77 0.25 -12.47
CA GLN A 261 -9.09 -0.18 -13.83
C GLN A 261 -8.99 -1.72 -13.88
N PRO A 262 -9.70 -2.38 -14.81
CA PRO A 262 -9.52 -3.80 -15.06
C PRO A 262 -8.05 -4.11 -15.37
N ARG A 263 -7.49 -5.13 -14.71
CA ARG A 263 -6.13 -5.60 -14.97
C ARG A 263 -6.17 -6.68 -16.03
N ASP A 264 -5.28 -6.60 -17.00
CA ASP A 264 -5.15 -7.61 -18.04
C ASP A 264 -4.30 -8.80 -17.56
N LEU A 265 -4.83 -9.54 -16.59
CA LEU A 265 -4.19 -10.73 -16.00
C LEU A 265 -4.77 -12.05 -16.55
N GLN A 266 -5.75 -11.97 -17.44
CA GLN A 266 -6.41 -13.17 -18.00
C GLN A 266 -5.50 -13.98 -18.94
N HIS A 267 -4.40 -13.38 -19.38
CA HIS A 267 -3.49 -13.91 -20.38
C HIS A 267 -2.06 -14.11 -19.84
N ILE A 268 -1.92 -14.28 -18.52
CA ILE A 268 -0.61 -14.39 -17.86
C ILE A 268 0.18 -15.61 -18.34
N ASN A 269 -0.49 -16.66 -18.80
CA ASN A 269 0.11 -17.82 -19.46
C ASN A 269 0.97 -17.45 -20.67
N ARG A 270 0.63 -16.38 -21.39
CA ARG A 270 1.39 -15.95 -22.59
C ARG A 270 2.80 -15.46 -22.28
N THR A 271 3.09 -15.14 -21.02
CA THR A 271 4.44 -14.82 -20.56
C THR A 271 5.36 -16.05 -20.55
N PHE A 272 4.79 -17.25 -20.42
CA PHE A 272 5.54 -18.51 -20.31
C PHE A 272 5.52 -19.34 -21.60
N LEU A 273 4.70 -18.96 -22.58
CA LEU A 273 4.45 -19.75 -23.78
C LEU A 273 4.73 -18.98 -25.06
N MET A 274 5.25 -19.68 -26.07
CA MET A 274 5.37 -19.16 -27.43
C MET A 274 4.05 -19.25 -28.21
N LYS A 275 3.17 -20.18 -27.86
CA LYS A 275 1.86 -20.40 -28.50
C LYS A 275 0.82 -20.62 -27.41
N GLU A 276 -0.32 -19.96 -27.55
CA GLU A 276 -1.44 -20.15 -26.64
C GLU A 276 -2.32 -21.29 -27.19
N PRO A 277 -2.66 -22.29 -26.36
CA PRO A 277 -3.52 -23.41 -26.75
C PRO A 277 -4.99 -22.96 -26.97
N TYR A 278 -5.82 -23.90 -27.45
CA TYR A 278 -7.25 -23.67 -27.62
C TYR A 278 -7.91 -23.32 -26.26
N SER A 279 -8.66 -22.22 -26.23
CA SER A 279 -9.42 -21.78 -25.05
C SER A 279 -10.82 -22.35 -25.14
N PHE A 280 -11.16 -23.24 -24.20
CA PHE A 280 -12.49 -23.84 -24.14
C PHE A 280 -13.52 -22.84 -23.59
N ARG A 281 -13.10 -21.95 -22.68
CA ARG A 281 -13.96 -20.92 -22.11
C ARG A 281 -14.44 -19.92 -23.17
N THR A 282 -13.54 -19.47 -24.05
CA THR A 282 -13.87 -18.49 -25.10
C THR A 282 -14.11 -19.11 -26.47
N LYS A 283 -13.99 -20.45 -26.60
CA LYS A 283 -14.07 -21.21 -27.86
C LYS A 283 -13.17 -20.63 -28.96
N SER A 284 -11.97 -20.20 -28.61
CA SER A 284 -11.03 -19.54 -29.54
C SER A 284 -9.78 -20.40 -29.77
N PRO A 285 -9.18 -20.35 -30.97
CA PRO A 285 -8.02 -21.18 -31.33
C PRO A 285 -6.71 -20.84 -30.60
N GLY A 286 -6.72 -19.83 -29.71
CA GLY A 286 -5.51 -19.29 -29.11
C GLY A 286 -4.63 -18.54 -30.11
N LEU A 287 -3.57 -17.90 -29.60
CA LEU A 287 -2.56 -17.22 -30.40
C LEU A 287 -1.49 -18.20 -30.92
N ARG A 288 -1.24 -18.16 -32.24
CA ARG A 288 -0.16 -18.94 -32.87
C ARG A 288 1.24 -18.49 -32.45
N PHE A 289 1.40 -17.21 -32.13
CA PHE A 289 2.64 -16.63 -31.63
C PHE A 289 2.30 -15.60 -30.56
N CYS A 290 2.75 -15.85 -29.33
CA CYS A 290 2.70 -14.86 -28.27
C CYS A 290 3.91 -13.93 -28.43
N VAL A 291 3.65 -12.65 -28.65
CA VAL A 291 4.68 -11.60 -28.66
C VAL A 291 4.48 -10.65 -27.48
N PRO A 292 5.46 -9.82 -27.08
CA PRO A 292 5.36 -9.01 -25.87
C PRO A 292 4.10 -8.13 -25.73
N LYS A 293 3.52 -7.66 -26.84
CA LYS A 293 2.25 -6.90 -26.84
C LYS A 293 1.02 -7.73 -26.45
N ASN A 294 1.11 -9.06 -26.49
CA ASN A 294 0.03 -9.98 -26.17
C ASN A 294 0.09 -10.49 -24.73
N GLU A 295 1.20 -10.26 -24.02
CA GLU A 295 1.39 -10.63 -22.63
C GLU A 295 0.57 -9.73 -21.69
N SER A 296 0.31 -10.23 -20.49
CA SER A 296 -0.34 -9.48 -19.42
C SER A 296 0.44 -8.24 -19.00
N ASN A 297 -0.26 -7.13 -18.80
CA ASN A 297 0.32 -5.84 -18.41
C ASN A 297 -0.39 -5.22 -17.20
N TRP A 298 0.34 -4.41 -16.45
CA TRP A 298 -0.20 -3.61 -15.34
C TRP A 298 -0.67 -2.23 -15.84
N PRO A 299 -1.80 -1.71 -15.29
CA PRO A 299 -2.18 -0.32 -15.50
C PRO A 299 -1.07 0.65 -15.07
N ARG A 300 -0.92 1.77 -15.78
CA ARG A 300 0.10 2.79 -15.48
C ARG A 300 0.09 3.24 -14.02
N VAL A 301 -1.10 3.43 -13.45
CA VAL A 301 -1.29 3.85 -12.06
C VAL A 301 -0.74 2.83 -11.05
N ASP A 302 -0.93 1.53 -11.32
CA ASP A 302 -0.37 0.47 -10.47
C ASP A 302 1.15 0.42 -10.60
N CYS A 303 1.69 0.59 -11.80
CA CYS A 303 3.13 0.72 -12.06
C CYS A 303 3.77 1.87 -11.24
N LEU A 304 3.10 3.02 -11.15
CA LEU A 304 3.57 4.16 -10.35
C LEU A 304 3.64 3.83 -8.86
N ARG A 305 2.71 3.03 -8.34
CA ARG A 305 2.74 2.58 -6.94
C ARG A 305 3.87 1.60 -6.69
N PHE A 306 4.06 0.64 -7.59
CA PHE A 306 5.18 -0.29 -7.50
C PHE A 306 6.53 0.42 -7.45
N ARG A 307 6.71 1.50 -8.22
CA ARG A 307 7.95 2.29 -8.21
C ARG A 307 8.34 2.79 -6.82
N TYR A 308 7.37 3.20 -6.00
CA TYR A 308 7.63 3.75 -4.66
C TYR A 308 7.44 2.72 -3.54
N HIS A 309 6.88 1.54 -3.83
CA HIS A 309 6.63 0.50 -2.83
C HIS A 309 7.95 -0.01 -2.20
N PRO A 310 8.03 -0.17 -0.86
CA PRO A 310 9.26 -0.56 -0.18
C PRO A 310 9.89 -1.86 -0.72
N CYS A 311 9.07 -2.86 -1.05
CA CYS A 311 9.57 -4.13 -1.61
C CYS A 311 10.26 -4.00 -2.98
N PHE A 312 9.99 -2.94 -3.76
CA PHE A 312 10.53 -2.75 -5.12
C PHE A 312 11.65 -1.71 -5.18
N ARG A 313 12.15 -1.29 -4.02
CA ARG A 313 13.23 -0.30 -3.91
C ARG A 313 14.53 -0.85 -4.48
N ILE A 314 15.31 0.00 -5.13
CA ILE A 314 16.69 -0.27 -5.56
C ILE A 314 17.66 0.57 -4.72
N PRO A 315 18.95 0.21 -4.63
CA PRO A 315 19.91 0.90 -3.76
C PRO A 315 20.09 2.40 -4.03
N THR A 316 19.78 2.86 -5.24
CA THR A 316 19.88 4.29 -5.63
C THR A 316 18.66 5.12 -5.23
N ASP A 317 17.59 4.49 -4.74
CA ASP A 317 16.40 5.21 -4.31
C ASP A 317 16.61 5.87 -2.95
N PRO A 318 15.89 6.98 -2.68
CA PRO A 318 15.85 7.53 -1.33
C PRO A 318 15.32 6.49 -0.34
N VAL A 319 15.86 6.52 0.88
CA VAL A 319 15.35 5.69 1.98
C VAL A 319 13.93 6.16 2.30
N PRO A 320 12.92 5.27 2.29
CA PRO A 320 11.57 5.65 2.64
C PRO A 320 11.50 6.09 4.11
N PRO A 321 10.65 7.06 4.44
CA PRO A 321 10.42 7.43 5.83
C PRO A 321 9.82 6.25 6.59
N ALA A 322 10.10 6.18 7.90
CA ALA A 322 9.59 5.12 8.77
C ALA A 322 8.05 5.12 8.86
N LEU A 323 7.44 6.31 8.75
CA LEU A 323 5.99 6.50 8.71
C LEU A 323 5.59 7.11 7.36
N PRO A 324 4.36 6.85 6.87
CA PRO A 324 3.86 7.45 5.64
C PRO A 324 3.87 8.98 5.68
N ASP A 325 4.42 9.64 4.66
CA ASP A 325 4.42 11.10 4.52
C ASP A 325 3.14 11.57 3.82
N ASN A 326 2.06 11.81 4.58
CA ASN A 326 0.77 12.14 3.99
C ASN A 326 0.74 13.55 3.37
N PRO A 327 0.32 13.69 2.10
CA PRO A 327 0.16 15.00 1.46
C PRO A 327 -0.77 15.94 2.25
N GLN A 328 -0.33 17.16 2.49
CA GLN A 328 -1.18 18.23 3.02
C GLN A 328 -1.82 18.99 1.87
N VAL A 329 -3.08 19.38 2.05
CA VAL A 329 -3.86 20.08 1.02
C VAL A 329 -4.26 21.45 1.53
N TYR A 330 -3.96 22.46 0.72
CA TYR A 330 -4.22 23.86 1.02
C TYR A 330 -5.10 24.46 -0.08
N ALA A 331 -6.22 25.06 0.28
CA ALA A 331 -7.03 25.84 -0.64
C ALA A 331 -6.29 27.10 -1.12
N VAL A 332 -6.46 27.43 -2.40
CA VAL A 332 -6.05 28.71 -3.01
C VAL A 332 -7.18 29.25 -3.88
N GLU A 333 -7.06 30.47 -4.40
CA GLU A 333 -8.14 31.20 -5.08
C GLU A 333 -8.79 30.40 -6.22
N SER A 334 -7.98 29.71 -7.03
CA SER A 334 -8.40 29.01 -8.24
C SER A 334 -8.27 27.49 -8.17
N GLY A 335 -7.89 26.92 -7.02
CA GLY A 335 -7.61 25.49 -6.89
C GLY A 335 -7.13 25.07 -5.51
N ILE A 336 -6.26 24.06 -5.48
CA ILE A 336 -5.60 23.60 -4.26
C ILE A 336 -4.10 23.44 -4.52
N VAL A 337 -3.29 23.62 -3.49
CA VAL A 337 -1.88 23.22 -3.47
C VAL A 337 -1.77 21.97 -2.60
N ALA A 338 -1.18 20.91 -3.15
CA ALA A 338 -0.88 19.70 -2.42
C ALA A 338 0.63 19.60 -2.19
N GLY A 339 1.05 19.35 -0.95
CA GLY A 339 2.47 19.28 -0.60
C GLY A 339 2.84 18.10 0.29
N ALA A 340 4.02 17.54 0.08
CA ALA A 340 4.58 16.45 0.88
C ALA A 340 6.12 16.56 0.91
N GLN A 341 6.77 16.19 2.02
CA GLN A 341 8.23 16.32 2.17
C GLN A 341 9.00 15.43 1.19
N SER A 342 8.49 14.22 0.97
CA SER A 342 8.97 13.22 0.01
C SER A 342 8.56 13.54 -1.43
N GLY A 343 7.67 14.51 -1.63
CA GLY A 343 7.13 14.91 -2.93
C GLY A 343 5.90 14.13 -3.36
N ILE A 344 5.04 14.78 -4.12
CA ILE A 344 3.85 14.22 -4.75
C ILE A 344 4.27 13.45 -6.00
N VAL A 345 3.67 12.27 -6.21
CA VAL A 345 4.02 11.37 -7.33
C VAL A 345 2.84 11.04 -8.23
N LEU A 346 1.62 11.04 -7.67
CA LEU A 346 0.40 10.65 -8.37
C LEU A 346 -0.81 11.37 -7.78
N VAL A 347 -1.68 11.88 -8.64
CA VAL A 347 -3.01 12.38 -8.28
C VAL A 347 -4.04 11.64 -9.13
N GLU A 348 -4.88 10.83 -8.50
CA GLU A 348 -6.00 10.14 -9.14
C GLU A 348 -7.26 11.01 -9.08
N ILE A 349 -8.02 11.06 -10.18
CA ILE A 349 -9.22 11.88 -10.33
C ILE A 349 -10.44 10.96 -10.46
N TYR A 350 -11.44 11.20 -9.61
CA TYR A 350 -12.68 10.45 -9.55
C TYR A 350 -13.88 11.38 -9.73
N THR A 351 -14.89 10.89 -10.43
CA THR A 351 -16.23 11.51 -10.52
C THR A 351 -17.29 10.42 -10.33
N ASP A 352 -18.35 10.71 -9.57
CA ASP A 352 -19.41 9.74 -9.24
C ASP A 352 -18.88 8.41 -8.66
N GLY A 353 -17.79 8.47 -7.90
CA GLY A 353 -17.12 7.29 -7.35
C GLY A 353 -16.29 6.47 -8.35
N VAL A 354 -16.28 6.84 -9.63
CA VAL A 354 -15.58 6.14 -10.71
C VAL A 354 -14.26 6.83 -11.03
N TYR A 355 -13.19 6.05 -11.21
CA TYR A 355 -11.89 6.56 -11.65
C TYR A 355 -11.99 7.08 -13.10
N ARG A 356 -11.52 8.30 -13.35
CA ARG A 356 -11.59 8.94 -14.69
C ARG A 356 -10.24 9.27 -15.30
N GLY A 357 -9.21 9.49 -14.48
CA GLY A 357 -7.90 9.89 -14.96
C GLY A 357 -6.91 10.10 -13.83
N HIS A 358 -5.69 10.48 -14.18
CA HIS A 358 -4.64 10.79 -13.22
C HIS A 358 -3.66 11.83 -13.76
N ARG A 359 -2.90 12.45 -12.84
CA ARG A 359 -1.68 13.21 -13.12
C ARG A 359 -0.50 12.53 -12.45
N GLU A 360 0.62 12.44 -13.15
CA GLU A 360 1.84 11.79 -12.67
C GLU A 360 3.02 12.78 -12.59
N PHE A 361 3.84 12.64 -11.55
CA PHE A 361 4.97 13.53 -11.23
C PHE A 361 6.25 12.68 -11.02
N THR A 362 6.67 11.97 -12.07
CA THR A 362 7.60 10.82 -11.95
C THR A 362 9.07 11.13 -12.13
N ASN A 363 9.43 12.16 -12.90
CA ASN A 363 10.84 12.45 -13.19
C ASN A 363 11.54 13.10 -11.99
N LYS A 364 10.82 13.95 -11.26
CA LYS A 364 11.24 14.53 -9.97
C LYS A 364 9.98 14.67 -9.11
N PRO A 365 9.84 13.93 -7.99
CA PRO A 365 8.75 14.15 -7.06
C PRO A 365 8.70 15.63 -6.65
N GLU A 366 7.58 16.28 -6.90
CA GLU A 366 7.43 17.71 -6.62
C GLU A 366 6.95 17.89 -5.18
N ARG A 367 7.70 18.65 -4.37
CA ARG A 367 7.33 18.89 -2.96
C ARG A 367 6.00 19.61 -2.81
N GLU A 368 5.63 20.42 -3.78
CA GLU A 368 4.37 21.14 -3.86
C GLU A 368 3.88 21.11 -5.30
N VAL A 369 2.59 20.79 -5.49
CA VAL A 369 1.91 20.78 -6.78
C VAL A 369 0.67 21.66 -6.70
N LEU A 370 0.55 22.60 -7.64
CA LEU A 370 -0.67 23.38 -7.83
C LEU A 370 -1.65 22.61 -8.72
N LEU A 371 -2.86 22.39 -8.19
CA LEU A 371 -3.95 21.70 -8.85
C LEU A 371 -5.08 22.69 -9.10
N LEU A 372 -5.08 23.26 -10.31
CA LEU A 372 -6.13 24.19 -10.77
C LEU A 372 -7.39 23.42 -11.18
N GLU A 373 -8.54 23.93 -10.76
CA GLU A 373 -9.82 23.26 -11.05
C GLU A 373 -10.08 23.13 -12.55
N HIS A 374 -9.83 24.22 -13.27
CA HIS A 374 -9.99 24.28 -14.73
C HIS A 374 -9.21 23.15 -15.40
N ASP A 375 -7.93 22.98 -15.06
CA ASP A 375 -7.08 22.01 -15.73
C ASP A 375 -7.42 20.56 -15.33
N LEU A 376 -7.92 20.35 -14.11
CA LEU A 376 -8.45 19.06 -13.69
C LEU A 376 -9.72 18.71 -14.49
N ARG A 377 -10.68 19.64 -14.59
CA ARG A 377 -11.92 19.44 -15.36
C ARG A 377 -11.63 19.26 -16.85
N TRP A 378 -10.67 20.00 -17.42
CA TRP A 378 -10.29 19.88 -18.82
C TRP A 378 -9.65 18.52 -19.17
N SER A 379 -9.04 17.86 -18.18
CA SER A 379 -8.50 16.51 -18.35
C SER A 379 -9.58 15.40 -18.38
N LEU A 380 -10.83 15.74 -18.08
CA LEU A 380 -11.95 14.78 -18.03
C LEU A 380 -12.74 14.76 -19.35
N PRO A 381 -13.37 13.61 -19.69
CA PRO A 381 -14.32 13.53 -20.79
C PRO A 381 -15.47 14.54 -20.63
N ASP A 382 -16.00 15.05 -21.75
CA ASP A 382 -16.93 16.19 -21.79
C ASP A 382 -18.14 16.06 -20.85
N GLY A 383 -18.72 14.87 -20.74
CA GLY A 383 -19.89 14.62 -19.87
C GLY A 383 -19.62 14.62 -18.37
N HIS A 384 -18.35 14.64 -17.94
CA HIS A 384 -17.97 14.60 -16.52
C HIS A 384 -17.31 15.88 -16.02
N ARG A 385 -17.20 16.90 -16.87
CA ARG A 385 -16.51 18.14 -16.52
C ARG A 385 -17.25 18.99 -15.51
N THR A 386 -18.56 18.78 -15.31
CA THR A 386 -19.41 19.54 -14.36
C THR A 386 -19.63 18.83 -13.03
N VAL A 387 -19.38 17.51 -12.99
CA VAL A 387 -19.61 16.63 -11.82
C VAL A 387 -18.64 16.95 -10.66
N PRO A 388 -19.06 16.75 -9.39
CA PRO A 388 -18.16 16.87 -8.24
C PRO A 388 -16.89 16.02 -8.39
N LEU A 389 -15.75 16.63 -8.04
CA LEU A 389 -14.43 15.99 -8.16
C LEU A 389 -13.99 15.44 -6.82
N LYS A 390 -13.63 14.15 -6.82
CA LYS A 390 -12.90 13.51 -5.72
C LYS A 390 -11.46 13.25 -6.16
N LEU A 391 -10.49 13.64 -5.34
CA LEU A 391 -9.07 13.41 -5.63
C LEU A 391 -8.46 12.46 -4.61
N LYS A 392 -7.57 11.58 -5.08
CA LYS A 392 -6.66 10.83 -4.20
C LYS A 392 -5.22 11.20 -4.55
N ILE A 393 -4.50 11.75 -3.59
CA ILE A 393 -3.16 12.30 -3.77
C ILE A 393 -2.16 11.41 -3.04
N TYR A 394 -1.07 11.04 -3.71
CA TYR A 394 -0.07 10.11 -3.21
C TYR A 394 1.33 10.75 -3.21
N SER A 395 2.08 10.49 -2.15
CA SER A 395 3.48 10.92 -2.01
C SER A 395 4.45 9.79 -2.30
N ALA A 396 5.72 10.14 -2.56
CA ALA A 396 6.79 9.15 -2.71
C ALA A 396 7.05 8.38 -1.39
N GLY A 397 6.75 9.00 -0.25
CA GLY A 397 6.89 8.44 1.08
C GLY A 397 5.71 7.59 1.53
N GLN A 398 5.01 6.90 0.62
CA GLN A 398 3.88 6.00 0.90
C GLN A 398 2.64 6.65 1.54
N GLY A 399 2.58 7.98 1.59
CA GLY A 399 1.45 8.71 2.15
C GLY A 399 0.31 8.87 1.15
N LYS A 400 -0.89 9.05 1.68
CA LYS A 400 -2.12 9.22 0.89
C LYS A 400 -3.05 10.20 1.57
N THR A 401 -3.60 11.12 0.78
CA THR A 401 -4.68 12.03 1.22
C THR A 401 -5.82 11.97 0.23
N VAL A 402 -7.05 11.95 0.75
CA VAL A 402 -8.27 11.93 -0.06
C VAL A 402 -9.00 13.24 0.12
N VAL A 403 -9.26 13.92 -0.99
CA VAL A 403 -10.14 15.08 -1.07
C VAL A 403 -11.48 14.56 -1.55
N GLU A 404 -12.44 14.41 -0.63
CA GLU A 404 -13.77 13.85 -0.94
C GLU A 404 -14.56 14.73 -1.90
N ASP A 405 -14.51 16.05 -1.71
CA ASP A 405 -15.13 17.02 -2.61
C ASP A 405 -14.20 18.23 -2.78
N PHE A 406 -13.69 18.41 -4.00
CA PHE A 406 -12.81 19.51 -4.37
C PHE A 406 -13.42 20.90 -4.11
N SER A 407 -14.75 21.04 -4.20
CA SER A 407 -15.44 22.32 -3.98
C SER A 407 -15.44 22.73 -2.51
N THR A 408 -15.57 21.76 -1.59
CA THR A 408 -15.62 22.01 -0.14
C THR A 408 -14.28 22.49 0.42
N VAL A 409 -13.16 22.09 -0.19
CA VAL A 409 -11.85 22.56 0.23
C VAL A 409 -11.73 24.08 0.06
N LYS A 410 -12.40 24.66 -0.96
CA LYS A 410 -12.36 26.10 -1.25
C LYS A 410 -13.15 26.97 -0.27
N SER A 411 -14.08 26.40 0.50
CA SER A 411 -15.01 27.16 1.34
C SER A 411 -14.48 27.46 2.75
N SER A 412 -13.33 26.91 3.14
CA SER A 412 -12.72 27.14 4.46
C SER A 412 -11.99 28.48 4.56
N LYS A 413 -12.73 29.58 4.36
CA LYS A 413 -12.25 30.97 4.45
C LYS A 413 -12.55 31.56 5.83
N VAL A 414 -11.60 32.31 6.37
CA VAL A 414 -11.71 33.05 7.63
C VAL A 414 -11.41 34.51 7.36
N GLN A 415 -12.35 35.39 7.71
CA GLN A 415 -12.12 36.84 7.62
C GLN A 415 -11.12 37.28 8.69
N LEU A 416 -10.07 37.98 8.28
CA LEU A 416 -9.11 38.56 9.22
C LEU A 416 -9.65 39.88 9.79
N PRO A 417 -9.32 40.23 11.05
CA PRO A 417 -9.74 41.49 11.65
C PRO A 417 -9.27 42.70 10.84
N ASN A 418 -9.93 43.84 11.02
CA ASN A 418 -9.49 45.15 10.53
C ASN A 418 -9.25 45.24 9.01
N GLY A 419 -9.91 44.40 8.21
CA GLY A 419 -9.81 44.46 6.75
C GLY A 419 -8.51 43.89 6.17
N TYR A 420 -7.72 43.13 6.95
CA TYR A 420 -6.47 42.51 6.48
C TYR A 420 -6.66 41.32 5.49
N GLY A 421 -7.84 41.20 4.90
CA GLY A 421 -8.18 40.20 3.89
C GLY A 421 -8.71 38.90 4.47
N VAL A 422 -8.60 37.84 3.67
CA VAL A 422 -9.13 36.50 3.97
C VAL A 422 -7.96 35.55 4.19
N ALA A 423 -7.99 34.81 5.30
CA ALA A 423 -7.15 33.64 5.50
C ALA A 423 -7.90 32.36 5.13
N PHE A 424 -7.15 31.31 4.83
CA PHE A 424 -7.66 29.98 4.55
C PHE A 424 -7.27 29.04 5.69
N ARG A 425 -8.11 28.05 5.98
CA ARG A 425 -7.84 27.01 6.98
C ARG A 425 -7.27 25.76 6.29
N SER A 426 -6.21 25.19 6.85
CA SER A 426 -5.67 23.90 6.40
C SER A 426 -6.61 22.75 6.77
N SER A 427 -6.31 21.54 6.27
CA SER A 427 -6.91 20.33 6.82
C SER A 427 -6.70 20.25 8.34
N SER A 428 -7.73 19.81 9.06
CA SER A 428 -7.66 19.59 10.51
C SER A 428 -7.04 18.22 10.79
N LEU A 429 -6.08 18.20 11.70
CA LEU A 429 -5.45 17.00 12.24
C LEU A 429 -6.04 16.68 13.61
N GLY A 430 -6.19 15.40 13.94
CA GLY A 430 -6.96 14.95 15.12
C GLY A 430 -8.47 14.95 14.87
N GLY A 431 -9.28 14.59 15.88
CA GLY A 431 -10.73 14.46 15.74
C GLY A 431 -11.49 14.99 16.96
N PRO A 432 -12.53 15.83 16.78
CA PRO A 432 -13.38 16.26 17.88
C PRO A 432 -14.26 15.09 18.32
N LYS A 433 -13.78 14.26 19.23
CA LYS A 433 -14.50 13.09 19.76
C LYS A 433 -14.68 13.09 21.27
N ALA A 434 -13.98 13.96 22.01
CA ALA A 434 -14.14 14.05 23.45
C ALA A 434 -15.45 14.81 23.80
N GLU A 435 -16.24 14.26 24.72
CA GLU A 435 -17.37 14.98 25.32
C GLU A 435 -16.87 16.31 25.91
N GLY A 436 -17.50 17.43 25.48
CA GLY A 436 -17.12 18.77 25.93
C GLY A 436 -16.01 19.47 25.14
N SER A 437 -15.57 18.91 23.98
CA SER A 437 -14.62 19.58 23.09
C SER A 437 -15.18 20.92 22.56
N ARG A 438 -14.42 22.00 22.73
CA ARG A 438 -14.79 23.36 22.32
C ARG A 438 -13.95 23.80 21.12
N PRO A 439 -14.57 24.26 20.02
CA PRO A 439 -13.82 24.82 18.91
C PRO A 439 -13.18 26.15 19.33
N GLN A 440 -11.93 26.35 18.92
CA GLN A 440 -11.22 27.61 19.11
C GLN A 440 -10.52 28.01 17.83
N GLN A 441 -10.53 29.30 17.57
CA GLN A 441 -9.81 29.92 16.48
C GLN A 441 -9.02 31.09 17.03
N LEU A 442 -7.73 31.12 16.71
CA LEU A 442 -6.81 32.15 17.17
C LEU A 442 -6.11 32.78 15.97
N ILE A 443 -6.35 34.07 15.76
CA ILE A 443 -5.67 34.87 14.74
C ILE A 443 -4.50 35.57 15.43
N LEU A 444 -3.27 35.31 14.97
CA LEU A 444 -2.07 35.82 15.61
C LEU A 444 -1.98 37.34 15.47
N HIS A 445 -1.52 38.02 16.52
CA HIS A 445 -1.31 39.47 16.47
C HIS A 445 -0.30 39.91 15.39
N THR A 446 0.58 39.01 14.92
CA THR A 446 1.51 39.24 13.80
C THR A 446 0.82 39.53 12.46
N VAL A 447 -0.48 39.27 12.34
CA VAL A 447 -1.27 39.68 11.16
C VAL A 447 -1.31 41.21 11.04
N THR A 448 -1.26 41.92 12.17
CA THR A 448 -1.21 43.38 12.25
C THR A 448 0.25 43.85 12.16
N PRO A 449 0.58 44.80 11.27
CA PRO A 449 1.93 45.36 11.18
C PRO A 449 2.44 45.89 12.53
N GLY A 450 3.73 45.66 12.82
CA GLY A 450 4.38 46.14 14.04
C GLY A 450 4.25 45.25 15.28
N ARG A 451 3.56 44.10 15.19
CA ARG A 451 3.54 43.09 16.24
C ARG A 451 4.47 41.94 15.89
N VAL A 452 5.46 41.66 16.74
CA VAL A 452 6.44 40.58 16.53
C VAL A 452 6.21 39.45 17.54
N LEU A 453 6.10 38.22 17.04
CA LEU A 453 6.06 37.01 17.87
C LEU A 453 7.48 36.69 18.36
N THR A 454 7.68 36.63 19.67
CA THR A 454 9.00 36.46 20.30
C THR A 454 9.24 35.06 20.83
N SER A 455 8.21 34.39 21.32
CA SER A 455 8.30 33.04 21.86
C SER A 455 6.98 32.30 21.71
N ILE A 456 7.06 30.97 21.65
CA ILE A 456 5.91 30.08 21.73
C ILE A 456 6.13 29.18 22.95
N ARG A 457 5.21 29.27 23.91
CA ARG A 457 5.15 28.40 25.07
C ARG A 457 4.23 27.22 24.78
N VAL A 458 4.69 26.01 25.06
CA VAL A 458 3.94 24.78 24.82
C VAL A 458 3.62 24.15 26.18
N PHE A 459 2.34 23.89 26.41
CA PHE A 459 1.85 23.11 27.56
C PHE A 459 1.59 21.69 27.09
N HIS A 460 2.32 20.72 27.63
CA HIS A 460 2.28 19.34 27.16
C HIS A 460 2.60 18.33 28.27
N ASN A 461 2.26 17.07 28.02
CA ASN A 461 2.61 15.91 28.84
C ASN A 461 2.69 14.67 27.93
N SER A 462 1.87 13.64 28.15
CA SER A 462 1.59 12.58 27.18
C SER A 462 0.78 13.05 25.95
N ALA A 463 0.24 14.28 25.95
CA ALA A 463 -0.42 14.90 24.80
C ALA A 463 -0.21 16.43 24.78
N LEU A 464 -0.68 17.10 23.72
CA LEU A 464 -0.65 18.55 23.62
C LEU A 464 -1.79 19.18 24.43
N GLY A 465 -1.48 19.95 25.47
CA GLY A 465 -2.46 20.70 26.26
C GLY A 465 -2.84 22.05 25.65
N GLY A 466 -1.85 22.80 25.16
CA GLY A 466 -2.07 24.11 24.54
C GLY A 466 -0.80 24.82 24.07
N LEU A 467 -0.99 25.88 23.31
CA LEU A 467 0.06 26.77 22.78
C LEU A 467 -0.23 28.20 23.21
N GLU A 468 0.75 28.87 23.78
CA GLU A 468 0.70 30.28 24.13
C GLU A 468 1.71 31.07 23.30
N PHE A 469 1.20 31.95 22.46
CA PHE A 469 1.97 32.82 21.59
C PHE A 469 2.29 34.11 22.33
N MET A 470 3.57 34.43 22.49
CA MET A 470 4.05 35.59 23.24
C MET A 470 4.64 36.64 22.29
N TYR A 471 4.28 37.90 22.50
CA TYR A 471 4.65 39.02 21.64
C TYR A 471 5.60 39.99 22.34
N GLU A 472 6.26 40.83 21.55
CA GLU A 472 7.21 41.85 22.05
C GLU A 472 6.56 42.87 23.02
N ASP A 473 5.27 43.15 22.85
CA ASP A 473 4.50 44.05 23.73
C ASP A 473 4.06 43.39 25.04
N SER A 474 4.57 42.21 25.37
CA SER A 474 4.16 41.37 26.49
C SER A 474 2.73 40.86 26.42
N SER A 475 2.01 41.06 25.32
CA SER A 475 0.71 40.40 25.11
C SER A 475 0.92 38.90 24.84
N THR A 476 -0.09 38.11 25.20
CA THR A 476 -0.08 36.66 24.98
C THR A 476 -1.42 36.19 24.44
N GLN A 477 -1.40 35.21 23.54
CA GLN A 477 -2.59 34.56 23.01
C GLN A 477 -2.52 33.05 23.25
N LEU A 478 -3.52 32.49 23.95
CA LEU A 478 -3.59 31.07 24.29
C LEU A 478 -4.54 30.32 23.35
N PHE A 479 -4.06 29.22 22.78
CA PHE A 479 -4.84 28.18 22.11
C PHE A 479 -4.80 26.90 22.95
N GLY A 480 -5.95 26.31 23.28
CA GLY A 480 -6.03 25.16 24.18
C GLY A 480 -6.06 25.56 25.66
N ARG A 481 -5.42 24.76 26.53
CA ARG A 481 -5.38 24.98 27.98
C ARG A 481 -3.95 25.01 28.53
N ARG A 482 -3.77 25.72 29.65
CA ARG A 482 -2.54 25.72 30.44
C ARG A 482 -2.39 24.49 31.37
N GLY A 483 -3.47 23.73 31.58
CA GLY A 483 -3.47 22.53 32.42
C GLY A 483 -4.54 21.51 32.05
N SER A 484 -4.28 20.23 32.33
CA SER A 484 -5.27 19.15 32.24
C SER A 484 -6.16 19.15 33.49
N SER A 485 -7.47 19.04 33.32
CA SER A 485 -8.36 18.79 34.46
C SER A 485 -8.37 17.29 34.77
N GLU A 486 -8.03 16.95 36.02
CA GLU A 486 -8.31 15.69 36.74
C GLU A 486 -7.27 14.55 36.74
N SER A 487 -6.21 14.56 35.91
CA SER A 487 -5.08 13.63 36.11
C SER A 487 -4.00 14.28 36.98
N GLN A 488 -3.52 13.59 38.01
CA GLN A 488 -2.40 14.01 38.88
C GLN A 488 -1.04 14.10 38.14
N GLU A 489 -1.02 14.06 36.81
CA GLU A 489 0.20 14.17 36.01
C GLU A 489 0.64 15.64 35.90
N LYS A 490 1.91 15.88 36.21
CA LYS A 490 2.53 17.20 36.14
C LYS A 490 2.58 17.65 34.68
N VAL A 491 1.93 18.77 34.37
CA VAL A 491 2.00 19.40 33.05
C VAL A 491 3.39 20.01 32.86
N GLU A 492 4.05 19.63 31.77
CA GLU A 492 5.32 20.20 31.36
C GLU A 492 5.08 21.50 30.58
N VAL A 493 5.94 22.48 30.84
CA VAL A 493 5.92 23.77 30.17
C VAL A 493 7.26 23.95 29.48
N SER A 494 7.24 24.16 28.17
CA SER A 494 8.44 24.34 27.37
C SER A 494 8.36 25.62 26.55
N ASP A 495 9.37 26.47 26.68
CA ASP A 495 9.46 27.73 25.94
C ASP A 495 10.37 27.56 24.72
N PHE A 496 9.88 28.00 23.57
CA PHE A 496 10.62 28.02 22.32
C PHE A 496 10.78 29.47 21.83
N PRO A 497 11.89 30.14 22.20
CA PRO A 497 12.14 31.53 21.82
C PRO A 497 12.57 31.63 20.35
N LEU A 498 12.08 32.64 19.63
CA LEU A 498 12.45 32.96 18.25
C LEU A 498 13.56 34.04 18.22
N ASP A 499 14.53 33.90 17.34
CA ASP A 499 15.60 34.89 17.10
C ASP A 499 15.08 36.03 16.20
N THR A 500 14.17 36.82 16.76
CA THR A 500 13.51 37.94 16.07
C THR A 500 14.50 39.01 15.61
N ARG A 501 15.65 39.16 16.29
CA ARG A 501 16.73 40.09 15.90
C ARG A 501 17.34 39.74 14.56
N LYS A 502 17.38 38.46 14.21
CA LYS A 502 17.83 38.00 12.90
C LYS A 502 16.69 37.90 11.89
N GLY A 503 15.45 38.05 12.31
CA GLY A 503 14.26 37.90 11.47
C GLY A 503 13.70 36.47 11.43
N GLU A 504 14.02 35.63 12.42
CA GLU A 504 13.40 34.31 12.53
C GLU A 504 11.90 34.44 12.80
N SER A 505 11.10 33.68 12.05
CA SER A 505 9.64 33.70 12.15
C SER A 505 9.08 32.28 12.16
N LEU A 506 7.84 32.15 12.64
CA LEU A 506 7.11 30.89 12.62
C LEU A 506 6.79 30.49 11.17
N LEU A 507 7.29 29.32 10.75
CA LEU A 507 7.07 28.76 9.42
C LEU A 507 5.91 27.75 9.40
N GLY A 508 5.79 26.92 10.44
CA GLY A 508 4.88 25.79 10.44
C GLY A 508 4.95 24.95 11.69
N PHE A 509 4.20 23.85 11.65
CA PHE A 509 4.17 22.85 12.71
C PHE A 509 4.29 21.44 12.12
N CYS A 510 5.05 20.56 12.77
CA CYS A 510 4.94 19.12 12.53
C CYS A 510 4.08 18.53 13.65
N VAL A 511 2.97 17.88 13.29
CA VAL A 511 1.94 17.46 14.25
C VAL A 511 1.76 15.94 14.17
N ARG A 512 1.81 15.28 15.32
CA ARG A 512 1.45 13.87 15.48
C ARG A 512 0.06 13.79 16.11
N SER A 513 -0.85 13.13 15.42
CA SER A 513 -2.24 13.03 15.87
C SER A 513 -2.78 11.60 15.71
N GLY A 514 -3.56 11.16 16.69
CA GLY A 514 -4.39 9.96 16.66
C GLY A 514 -5.85 10.36 16.83
N ALA A 515 -6.46 9.93 17.93
CA ALA A 515 -7.76 10.47 18.35
C ALA A 515 -7.68 11.94 18.78
N GLN A 516 -6.53 12.34 19.32
CA GLN A 516 -6.19 13.70 19.77
C GLN A 516 -4.82 14.12 19.21
N VAL A 517 -4.40 15.36 19.47
CA VAL A 517 -3.04 15.82 19.14
C VAL A 517 -2.08 15.37 20.23
N GLU A 518 -1.22 14.41 19.88
CA GLU A 518 -0.32 13.75 20.82
C GLU A 518 1.04 14.43 20.88
N GLY A 519 1.51 14.98 19.75
CA GLY A 519 2.79 15.67 19.71
C GLY A 519 2.80 16.83 18.73
N ILE A 520 3.56 17.88 19.06
CA ILE A 520 3.78 19.02 18.18
C ILE A 520 5.24 19.49 18.20
N GLU A 521 5.72 19.85 17.03
CA GLU A 521 7.02 20.44 16.81
C GLU A 521 6.87 21.75 16.06
N ILE A 522 7.62 22.77 16.47
CA ILE A 522 7.61 24.11 15.91
C ILE A 522 8.70 24.20 14.84
N LEU A 523 8.33 24.70 13.66
CA LEU A 523 9.22 24.90 12.53
C LEU A 523 9.39 26.40 12.27
N THR A 524 10.63 26.85 12.07
CA THR A 524 10.93 28.28 11.83
C THR A 524 11.50 28.52 10.44
N SER A 525 11.46 29.78 10.00
CA SER A 525 11.97 30.23 8.70
C SER A 525 13.47 29.98 8.49
N PHE A 526 14.23 29.79 9.57
CA PHE A 526 15.66 29.49 9.53
C PHE A 526 15.98 27.99 9.44
N GLY A 527 14.96 27.14 9.31
CA GLY A 527 15.12 25.70 9.32
C GLY A 527 15.39 25.12 10.71
N ARG A 528 15.25 25.93 11.78
CA ARG A 528 15.31 25.44 13.15
C ARG A 528 14.01 24.73 13.48
N ARG A 529 14.14 23.61 14.20
CA ARG A 529 13.03 22.79 14.68
C ARG A 529 13.13 22.66 16.18
N SER A 530 12.00 22.74 16.87
CA SER A 530 11.96 22.42 18.30
C SER A 530 12.11 20.91 18.52
N PRO A 531 12.30 20.44 19.76
CA PRO A 531 11.94 19.08 20.12
C PRO A 531 10.45 18.81 19.84
N MET A 532 10.09 17.54 19.73
CA MET A 532 8.67 17.13 19.72
C MET A 532 8.13 17.25 21.15
N PHE A 533 7.23 18.20 21.37
CA PHE A 533 6.53 18.40 22.64
C PHE A 533 5.29 17.50 22.70
N GLY A 534 4.99 16.91 23.85
CA GLY A 534 3.99 15.85 23.99
C GLY A 534 4.60 14.46 23.89
N ASN A 535 3.86 13.50 23.34
CA ASN A 535 4.34 12.14 23.11
C ASN A 535 5.04 12.02 21.74
N PRO A 536 6.38 11.85 21.69
CA PRO A 536 7.13 11.77 20.44
C PRO A 536 6.86 10.50 19.64
N HIS A 537 6.37 9.45 20.31
CA HIS A 537 6.01 8.16 19.71
C HIS A 537 4.49 7.98 19.63
N GLY A 538 3.73 8.97 20.09
CA GLY A 538 2.28 8.97 20.11
C GLY A 538 1.68 9.23 18.74
N GLY A 539 0.44 8.78 18.56
CA GLY A 539 -0.38 9.04 17.38
C GLY A 539 0.12 8.34 16.12
N GLY A 540 -0.53 8.65 15.00
CA GLY A 540 -0.20 8.10 13.69
C GLY A 540 1.06 8.73 13.05
N ALA A 541 1.06 8.82 11.72
CA ALA A 541 2.11 9.52 10.99
C ALA A 541 2.16 11.02 11.36
N SER A 542 3.38 11.58 11.42
CA SER A 542 3.58 13.02 11.59
C SER A 542 3.19 13.77 10.32
N ASN A 543 2.36 14.79 10.45
CA ASN A 543 1.91 15.63 9.34
C ASN A 543 2.51 17.03 9.47
N THR A 544 3.14 17.52 8.41
CA THR A 544 3.80 18.83 8.41
C THR A 544 2.90 19.90 7.83
N LEU A 545 2.39 20.78 8.69
CA LEU A 545 1.57 21.92 8.35
C LEU A 545 2.45 23.15 8.08
N ILE A 546 2.74 23.41 6.80
CA ILE A 546 3.46 24.60 6.32
C ILE A 546 2.62 25.23 5.20
N PRO A 547 2.31 26.54 5.26
CA PRO A 547 1.60 27.22 4.19
C PRO A 547 2.28 27.05 2.83
N PRO A 548 1.51 27.05 1.73
CA PRO A 548 2.07 27.08 0.38
C PRO A 548 3.07 28.22 0.18
N ARG A 549 4.03 28.04 -0.74
CA ARG A 549 5.00 29.09 -1.08
C ARG A 549 4.32 30.44 -1.36
N GLY A 550 4.88 31.49 -0.76
CA GLY A 550 4.37 32.86 -0.87
C GLY A 550 3.28 33.22 0.15
N ARG A 551 2.84 32.28 0.99
CA ARG A 551 1.89 32.51 2.07
C ARG A 551 2.53 32.42 3.44
N SER A 552 1.87 33.00 4.43
CA SER A 552 2.35 33.03 5.82
C SER A 552 1.26 32.59 6.80
N ILE A 553 1.68 32.12 7.99
CA ILE A 553 0.74 31.75 9.05
C ILE A 553 0.09 33.02 9.60
N ALA A 554 -1.24 33.04 9.55
CA ALA A 554 -2.08 34.09 10.12
C ALA A 554 -2.67 33.68 11.48
N GLY A 555 -2.65 32.39 11.83
CA GLY A 555 -3.39 31.87 12.97
C GLY A 555 -3.33 30.36 13.12
N VAL A 556 -3.98 29.87 14.16
CA VAL A 556 -4.25 28.45 14.38
C VAL A 556 -5.75 28.26 14.68
N SER A 557 -6.29 27.10 14.34
CA SER A 557 -7.69 26.77 14.59
C SER A 557 -7.82 25.30 14.91
N GLY A 558 -8.81 24.93 15.71
CA GLY A 558 -9.02 23.54 16.08
C GLY A 558 -10.03 23.41 17.21
N SER A 559 -9.88 22.38 18.03
CA SER A 559 -10.74 22.13 19.18
C SER A 559 -9.96 21.53 20.34
N TYR A 560 -10.43 21.76 21.55
CA TYR A 560 -9.83 21.18 22.76
C TYR A 560 -10.88 20.85 23.81
N ALA A 561 -10.63 19.82 24.59
CA ALA A 561 -11.37 19.46 25.79
C ALA A 561 -10.42 19.49 27.00
N GLN A 562 -9.90 18.32 27.38
CA GLN A 562 -8.81 18.19 28.36
C GLN A 562 -7.44 18.46 27.72
N CYS A 563 -7.27 18.06 26.47
CA CYS A 563 -6.12 18.35 25.63
C CYS A 563 -6.60 18.87 24.27
N VAL A 564 -5.68 19.20 23.37
CA VAL A 564 -6.01 19.61 22.00
C VAL A 564 -6.45 18.38 21.21
N ASP A 565 -7.73 18.32 20.84
CA ASP A 565 -8.30 17.20 20.10
C ASP A 565 -8.16 17.39 18.59
N GLY A 566 -8.14 18.65 18.14
CA GLY A 566 -8.05 19.03 16.74
C GLY A 566 -7.13 20.24 16.52
N PHE A 567 -6.32 20.23 15.48
CA PHE A 567 -5.38 21.31 15.15
C PHE A 567 -5.24 21.54 13.64
N SER A 568 -5.24 22.80 13.24
CA SER A 568 -5.07 23.29 11.86
C SER A 568 -4.40 24.67 11.89
N ILE A 569 -3.76 25.04 10.79
CA ILE A 569 -3.20 26.39 10.62
C ILE A 569 -4.16 27.27 9.81
N LEU A 570 -4.17 28.55 10.12
CA LEU A 570 -4.73 29.59 9.27
C LEU A 570 -3.58 30.25 8.51
N TYR A 571 -3.73 30.41 7.20
CA TYR A 571 -2.69 30.99 6.36
C TYR A 571 -3.27 32.02 5.39
N LYS A 572 -2.48 33.05 5.08
CA LYS A 572 -2.84 34.12 4.14
C LYS A 572 -1.80 34.23 3.05
#